data_AF-A0A2T5NEF8-F1
#
_entry.id   AF-A0A2T5NEF8-F1
#
_cell.length_a   1.000
_cell.length_b   1.000
_cell.length_c   1.000
_cell.angle_alpha   90.00
_cell.angle_beta   90.00
_cell.angle_gamma   90.00
#
_symmetry.space_group_name_H-M   'P 1'
#
loop_
_entity.id
_entity.type
_entity.pdbx_description
1 polymer ?
#
loop_
_entity_poly.entity_id
_entity_poly.type
_entity_poly.pdbx_seq_one_letter_code
_entity_poly.pdbx_strand_id
1 'polypeptide(L)'
;MKRILLSGLALLAILFSAQAWANCVNLNGRSYCSEDGGIALVQRGQAMCGKGECAIDEFGNVLCSPYPGGGVVRANGVTYAGPGACLLSRDGNPYCAKQPRGGCQQDADGNVRCDGGWVREKAERPERCR
;
A
#
# COMPACT_ATOMS: atom_id res chain seq x y z
N MET A 1 -26.35 52.43 15.89
CA MET A 1 -27.25 51.28 15.61
C MET A 1 -27.16 51.03 14.10
N LYS A 2 -26.46 50.03 13.56
CA LYS A 2 -26.74 48.59 13.60
C LYS A 2 -25.51 47.86 13.03
N ARG A 3 -24.85 47.05 13.88
CA ARG A 3 -24.29 45.69 13.65
C ARG A 3 -23.59 45.45 12.31
N ILE A 4 -22.25 45.44 12.25
CA ILE A 4 -21.32 44.34 12.66
C ILE A 4 -21.74 43.00 12.01
N LEU A 5 -20.75 42.32 11.39
CA LEU A 5 -20.73 40.91 10.96
C LEU A 5 -20.95 40.62 9.46
N LEU A 6 -20.06 41.10 8.58
CA LEU A 6 -19.95 40.53 7.22
C LEU A 6 -18.51 40.15 6.80
N SER A 7 -17.51 40.36 7.66
CA SER A 7 -16.09 40.07 7.34
C SER A 7 -15.53 38.80 8.01
N GLY A 8 -16.36 38.02 8.71
CA GLY A 8 -15.89 36.90 9.54
C GLY A 8 -15.87 35.52 8.87
N LEU A 9 -16.51 35.34 7.70
CA LEU A 9 -16.73 34.00 7.13
C LEU A 9 -15.72 33.57 6.05
N ALA A 10 -14.75 34.42 5.67
CA ALA A 10 -13.83 34.12 4.56
C ALA A 10 -12.46 33.54 4.98
N LEU A 11 -12.19 33.40 6.28
CA LEU A 11 -10.84 33.08 6.80
C LEU A 11 -10.68 31.68 7.42
N LEU A 12 -11.70 30.82 7.31
CA LEU A 12 -11.70 29.48 7.94
C LEU A 12 -11.54 28.31 6.95
N ALA A 13 -10.99 28.56 5.76
CA ALA A 13 -10.83 27.54 4.70
C ALA A 13 -9.39 27.01 4.53
N ILE A 14 -8.46 27.29 5.44
CA ILE A 14 -7.03 26.95 5.26
C ILE A 14 -6.50 26.13 6.43
N LEU A 15 -7.08 24.95 6.72
CA LEU A 15 -6.39 23.89 7.46
C LEU A 15 -6.90 22.51 7.05
N PHE A 16 -7.10 22.26 5.75
CA PHE A 16 -6.92 20.90 5.25
C PHE A 16 -5.41 20.67 5.20
N SER A 17 -4.83 20.37 6.36
CA SER A 17 -3.52 19.73 6.42
C SER A 17 -3.68 18.44 5.61
N ALA A 18 -3.21 18.48 4.37
CA ALA A 18 -2.97 17.30 3.59
C ALA A 18 -2.03 16.45 4.43
N GLN A 19 -2.62 15.48 5.15
CA GLN A 19 -1.86 14.37 5.68
C GLN A 19 -1.41 13.64 4.43
N ALA A 20 -0.32 14.09 3.82
CA ALA A 20 0.40 13.32 2.83
C ALA A 20 0.62 11.98 3.51
N TRP A 21 -0.02 10.94 2.99
CA TRP A 21 0.03 9.60 3.55
C TRP A 21 1.51 9.23 3.52
N ALA A 22 2.14 9.32 4.68
CA ALA A 22 3.58 9.45 4.77
C ALA A 22 4.19 8.10 4.43
N ASN A 23 4.47 7.87 3.15
CA ASN A 23 5.25 6.75 2.65
C ASN A 23 6.75 6.97 2.96
N CYS A 24 7.05 7.55 4.12
CA CYS A 24 8.38 7.96 4.54
C CYS A 24 8.71 7.40 5.92
N VAL A 25 9.98 7.06 6.12
CA VAL A 25 10.54 6.70 7.44
C VAL A 25 11.64 7.68 7.82
N ASN A 26 11.74 8.00 9.11
CA ASN A 26 12.89 8.72 9.65
C ASN A 26 13.93 7.71 10.16
N LEU A 27 15.16 7.83 9.68
CA LEU A 27 16.29 7.01 10.12
C LEU A 27 17.45 7.94 10.45
N ASN A 28 17.80 8.03 11.73
CA ASN A 28 18.87 8.88 12.25
C ASN A 28 18.73 10.36 11.88
N GLY A 29 17.52 10.92 11.97
CA GLY A 29 17.25 12.33 11.68
C GLY A 29 17.12 12.64 10.18
N ARG A 30 17.31 11.67 9.29
CA ARG A 30 17.06 11.81 7.85
C ARG A 30 15.76 11.10 7.46
N SER A 31 14.94 11.78 6.67
CA SER A 31 13.73 11.18 6.09
C SER A 31 14.03 10.49 4.76
N TYR A 32 13.46 9.31 4.57
CA TYR A 32 13.51 8.51 3.35
C TYR A 32 12.09 8.20 2.92
N CYS A 33 11.73 8.51 1.68
CA CYS A 33 10.38 8.35 1.16
C CYS A 33 10.37 7.42 -0.04
N SER A 34 9.33 6.60 -0.16
CA SER A 34 9.05 5.86 -1.40
C SER A 34 8.33 6.76 -2.40
N GLU A 35 8.33 6.32 -3.65
CA GLU A 35 7.52 6.92 -4.72
C GLU A 35 6.02 6.76 -4.43
N ASP A 36 5.19 7.49 -5.18
CA ASP A 36 3.74 7.42 -5.03
C ASP A 36 3.20 6.00 -5.21
N GLY A 37 2.37 5.56 -4.26
CA GLY A 37 1.85 4.19 -4.18
C GLY A 37 2.81 3.19 -3.55
N GLY A 38 4.06 3.57 -3.27
CA GLY A 38 5.04 2.73 -2.58
C GLY A 38 5.03 2.85 -1.07
N ILE A 39 5.84 2.01 -0.42
CA ILE A 39 6.05 2.03 1.04
C ILE A 39 7.54 2.20 1.32
N ALA A 40 7.87 3.13 2.22
CA ALA A 40 9.16 3.15 2.88
C ALA A 40 9.07 2.42 4.22
N LEU A 41 10.09 1.62 4.55
CA LEU A 41 10.18 0.86 5.79
C LEU A 41 11.63 0.74 6.25
N VAL A 42 11.85 0.48 7.54
CA VAL A 42 13.19 0.21 8.07
C VAL A 42 13.37 -1.29 8.21
N GLN A 43 14.36 -1.85 7.51
CA GLN A 43 14.74 -3.25 7.63
C GLN A 43 16.22 -3.34 7.98
N ARG A 44 16.53 -3.99 9.12
CA ARG A 44 17.92 -4.22 9.59
C ARG A 44 18.77 -2.92 9.60
N GLY A 45 18.18 -1.83 10.08
CA GLY A 45 18.84 -0.52 10.17
C GLY A 45 19.02 0.22 8.85
N GLN A 46 18.37 -0.22 7.76
CA GLN A 46 18.39 0.43 6.46
C GLN A 46 16.99 0.87 6.07
N ALA A 47 16.87 2.05 5.47
CA ALA A 47 15.63 2.49 4.84
C ALA A 47 15.48 1.79 3.49
N MET A 48 14.39 1.03 3.34
CA MET A 48 14.03 0.26 2.16
C MET A 48 12.75 0.83 1.56
N CYS A 49 12.68 0.89 0.24
CA CYS A 49 11.57 1.47 -0.51
C CYS A 49 11.00 0.42 -1.48
N GLY A 50 9.76 0.02 -1.25
CA GLY A 50 8.97 -0.86 -2.12
C GLY A 50 8.02 -0.04 -2.99
N LYS A 51 7.69 -0.57 -4.19
CA LYS A 51 6.79 0.08 -5.15
C LYS A 51 5.32 -0.03 -4.77
N GLY A 52 4.93 -1.10 -4.07
CA GLY A 52 3.58 -1.27 -3.54
C GLY A 52 3.60 -1.75 -2.09
N GLU A 53 2.54 -2.44 -1.69
CA GLU A 53 2.45 -3.08 -0.38
C GLU A 53 3.58 -4.08 -0.17
N CYS A 54 3.96 -4.29 1.09
CA CYS A 54 5.02 -5.22 1.49
C CYS A 54 4.53 -6.15 2.59
N ALA A 55 5.02 -7.39 2.57
CA ALA A 55 4.85 -8.38 3.63
C ALA A 55 6.21 -8.82 4.17
N ILE A 56 6.22 -9.27 5.41
CA ILE A 56 7.40 -9.86 6.05
C ILE A 56 7.18 -11.36 6.17
N ASP A 57 8.14 -12.15 5.69
CA ASP A 57 8.10 -13.61 5.83
C ASP A 57 8.52 -14.08 7.23
N GLU A 58 8.42 -15.38 7.50
CA GLU A 58 8.77 -15.98 8.78
C GLU A 58 10.26 -15.85 9.14
N PHE A 59 11.11 -15.51 8.17
CA PHE A 59 12.55 -15.30 8.34
C PHE A 59 12.92 -13.81 8.46
N GLY A 60 11.93 -12.92 8.46
CA GLY A 60 12.13 -11.47 8.53
C GLY A 60 12.60 -10.84 7.20
N ASN A 61 12.43 -11.52 6.07
CA ASN A 61 12.62 -10.92 4.75
C ASN A 61 11.39 -10.10 4.38
N VAL A 62 11.62 -8.86 3.95
CA VAL A 62 10.58 -8.01 3.38
C VAL A 62 10.46 -8.31 1.89
N LEU A 63 9.23 -8.52 1.43
CA LEU A 63 8.88 -8.75 0.03
C LEU A 63 7.71 -7.84 -0.34
N CYS A 64 7.87 -7.07 -1.40
CA CYS A 64 6.96 -6.03 -1.83
C CYS A 64 6.38 -6.32 -3.22
N SER A 65 5.23 -5.73 -3.51
CA SER A 65 4.68 -5.71 -4.85
C SER A 65 5.62 -4.94 -5.79
N PRO A 66 5.93 -5.47 -6.99
CA PRO A 66 6.69 -4.74 -8.00
C PRO A 66 5.84 -3.66 -8.70
N TYR A 67 4.54 -3.59 -8.42
CA TYR A 67 3.60 -2.67 -9.01
C TYR A 67 3.39 -1.43 -8.12
N PRO A 68 3.44 -0.21 -8.68
CA PRO A 68 3.06 1.01 -7.96
C PRO A 68 1.65 0.88 -7.35
N GLY A 69 1.55 0.93 -6.01
CA GLY A 69 0.27 0.75 -5.29
C GLY A 69 -0.34 -0.65 -5.37
N GLY A 70 0.42 -1.65 -5.84
CA GLY A 70 -0.04 -3.03 -5.93
C GLY A 70 -0.04 -3.73 -4.57
N GLY A 71 -0.92 -4.71 -4.42
CA GLY A 71 -1.09 -5.48 -3.18
C GLY A 71 -0.11 -6.65 -3.06
N VAL A 72 -0.01 -7.19 -1.84
CA VAL A 72 0.67 -8.46 -1.57
C VAL A 72 -0.19 -9.37 -0.70
N VAL A 73 0.00 -10.68 -0.85
CA VAL A 73 -0.62 -11.69 0.01
C VAL A 73 0.32 -12.85 0.23
N ARG A 74 0.33 -13.39 1.44
CA ARG A 74 1.14 -14.55 1.78
C ARG A 74 0.30 -15.82 1.75
N ALA A 75 0.79 -16.85 1.06
CA ALA A 75 0.17 -18.15 0.97
C ALA A 75 1.25 -19.24 0.90
N ASN A 76 1.12 -20.28 1.74
CA ASN A 76 2.00 -21.47 1.71
C ASN A 76 3.51 -21.14 1.73
N GLY A 77 3.93 -20.21 2.58
CA GLY A 77 5.34 -19.81 2.71
C GLY A 77 5.86 -18.87 1.62
N VAL A 78 5.02 -18.52 0.63
CA VAL A 78 5.39 -17.63 -0.48
C VAL A 78 4.59 -16.33 -0.39
N THR A 79 5.23 -15.21 -0.73
CA THR A 79 4.58 -13.91 -0.88
C THR A 79 4.27 -13.66 -2.35
N TYR A 80 3.00 -13.48 -2.65
CA TYR A 80 2.49 -13.17 -3.98
C TYR A 80 2.09 -11.71 -4.09
N ALA A 81 2.08 -11.18 -5.31
CA ALA A 81 1.78 -9.81 -5.62
C ALA A 81 0.93 -9.70 -6.89
N GLY A 82 0.31 -8.53 -7.05
CA GLY A 82 -0.30 -8.10 -8.29
C GLY A 82 -0.53 -6.59 -8.34
N PRO A 83 -1.05 -6.07 -9.47
CA PRO A 83 -1.29 -4.64 -9.66
C PRO A 83 -2.35 -4.03 -8.73
N GLY A 84 -3.35 -4.80 -8.32
CA GLY A 84 -4.39 -4.38 -7.39
C GLY A 84 -4.31 -5.12 -6.05
N ALA A 85 -5.37 -5.00 -5.25
CA ALA A 85 -5.46 -5.64 -3.95
C ALA A 85 -5.43 -7.17 -4.07
N CYS A 86 -4.80 -7.80 -3.09
CA CYS A 86 -4.70 -9.25 -3.00
C CYS A 86 -5.63 -9.82 -1.92
N LEU A 87 -6.15 -11.01 -2.18
CA LEU A 87 -7.04 -11.78 -1.32
C LEU A 87 -6.44 -13.18 -1.12
N LEU A 88 -6.36 -13.62 0.14
CA LEU A 88 -6.17 -15.05 0.44
C LEU A 88 -7.55 -15.68 0.53
N SER A 89 -7.87 -16.55 -0.42
CA SER A 89 -9.14 -17.25 -0.47
C SER A 89 -9.19 -18.38 0.56
N ARG A 90 -10.40 -18.81 0.94
CA ARG A 90 -10.66 -19.94 1.86
C ARG A 90 -10.04 -21.26 1.41
N ASP A 91 -9.80 -21.45 0.11
CA ASP A 91 -9.10 -22.61 -0.45
C ASP A 91 -7.57 -22.56 -0.26
N GLY A 92 -7.05 -21.49 0.38
CA GLY A 92 -5.63 -21.26 0.59
C GLY A 92 -4.90 -20.69 -0.61
N ASN A 93 -5.60 -20.40 -1.71
CA ASN A 93 -4.99 -19.81 -2.90
C ASN A 93 -4.94 -18.27 -2.81
N PRO A 94 -3.84 -17.64 -3.23
CA PRO A 94 -3.74 -16.19 -3.32
C PRO A 94 -4.38 -15.69 -4.63
N TYR A 95 -5.02 -14.53 -4.60
CA TYR A 95 -5.59 -13.89 -5.78
C TYR A 95 -5.34 -12.39 -5.72
N CYS A 96 -4.62 -11.85 -6.70
CA CYS A 96 -4.40 -10.40 -6.80
C CYS A 96 -5.07 -9.85 -8.04
N ALA A 97 -5.78 -8.72 -7.92
CA ALA A 97 -6.47 -8.11 -9.05
C ALA A 97 -5.46 -7.66 -10.12
N LYS A 98 -5.79 -7.93 -11.39
CA LYS A 98 -5.00 -7.47 -12.56
C LYS A 98 -5.14 -5.97 -12.79
N GLN A 99 -6.28 -5.40 -12.43
CA GLN A 99 -6.52 -3.97 -12.57
C GLN A 99 -5.80 -3.20 -11.44
N PRO A 100 -4.97 -2.18 -11.75
CA PRO A 100 -4.39 -1.30 -10.74
C PRO A 100 -5.46 -0.67 -9.86
N ARG A 101 -5.25 -0.70 -8.52
CA ARG A 101 -6.24 -0.30 -7.49
C ARG A 101 -7.55 -1.09 -7.50
N GLY A 102 -7.66 -2.14 -8.31
CA GLY A 102 -8.79 -3.05 -8.33
C GLY A 102 -8.82 -3.94 -7.09
N GLY A 103 -10.01 -4.45 -6.75
CA GLY A 103 -10.24 -5.35 -5.63
C GLY A 103 -10.39 -6.81 -6.05
N CYS A 104 -10.27 -7.70 -5.07
CA CYS A 104 -10.70 -9.09 -5.15
C CYS A 104 -11.71 -9.37 -4.04
N GLN A 105 -12.75 -10.13 -4.34
CA GLN A 105 -13.75 -10.57 -3.37
C GLN A 105 -14.03 -12.06 -3.55
N GLN A 106 -14.37 -12.73 -2.44
CA GLN A 106 -14.82 -14.11 -2.43
C GLN A 106 -16.28 -14.15 -1.94
N ASP A 107 -17.14 -14.82 -2.70
CA ASP A 107 -18.54 -15.04 -2.31
C ASP A 107 -18.68 -16.20 -1.29
N ALA A 108 -19.91 -16.47 -0.87
CA ALA A 108 -20.20 -17.51 0.12
C ALA A 108 -19.88 -18.92 -0.38
N ASP A 109 -19.98 -19.15 -1.70
CA ASP A 109 -19.70 -20.42 -2.36
C ASP A 109 -18.19 -20.63 -2.61
N GLY A 110 -17.38 -19.62 -2.34
CA GLY A 110 -15.93 -19.66 -2.49
C GLY A 110 -15.42 -19.15 -3.84
N ASN A 111 -16.29 -18.67 -4.73
CA ASN A 111 -15.84 -18.14 -6.02
C ASN A 111 -15.15 -16.79 -5.82
N VAL A 112 -13.95 -16.66 -6.40
CA VAL A 112 -13.18 -15.43 -6.37
C VAL A 112 -13.41 -14.62 -7.64
N ARG A 113 -13.74 -13.35 -7.48
CA ARG A 113 -13.85 -12.37 -8.57
C ARG A 113 -12.95 -11.19 -8.27
N CYS A 114 -12.17 -10.79 -9.26
CA CYS A 114 -11.24 -9.67 -9.16
C CYS A 114 -11.42 -8.73 -10.35
N ASP A 115 -11.21 -7.44 -10.11
CA ASP A 115 -11.25 -6.42 -11.16
C ASP A 115 -10.16 -6.70 -12.21
N GLY A 116 -10.57 -6.83 -13.47
CA GLY A 116 -9.69 -7.21 -14.59
C GLY A 116 -9.23 -8.67 -14.56
N GLY A 117 -9.77 -9.51 -13.69
CA GLY A 117 -9.30 -10.89 -13.44
C GLY A 117 -8.16 -10.93 -12.42
N TRP A 118 -7.52 -12.10 -12.26
CA TRP A 118 -6.53 -12.33 -11.21
C TRP A 118 -5.16 -12.79 -11.71
N VAL A 119 -4.11 -12.46 -10.96
CA VAL A 119 -2.72 -12.90 -11.11
C VAL A 119 -2.15 -13.39 -9.78
N ARG A 120 -1.00 -14.09 -9.86
CA ARG A 120 -0.22 -14.62 -8.74
C ARG A 120 1.27 -14.53 -9.07
N GLU A 121 1.80 -13.32 -9.10
CA GLU A 121 3.23 -13.13 -9.33
C GLU A 121 3.98 -13.19 -8.02
N LYS A 122 5.28 -13.51 -8.05
CA LYS A 122 6.09 -13.46 -6.83
C LYS A 122 6.36 -12.01 -6.46
N ALA A 123 6.22 -11.69 -5.18
CA ALA A 123 6.70 -10.43 -4.65
C ALA A 123 8.24 -10.39 -4.69
N GLU A 124 8.80 -9.18 -4.69
CA GLU A 124 10.23 -8.92 -4.87
C GLU A 124 10.84 -8.27 -3.63
N ARG A 125 12.15 -8.38 -3.46
CA ARG A 125 12.83 -7.65 -2.39
C ARG A 125 12.82 -6.14 -2.71
N PRO A 126 12.48 -5.26 -1.75
CA PRO A 126 12.58 -3.83 -1.96
C PRO A 126 14.04 -3.40 -2.14
N GLU A 127 14.24 -2.27 -2.80
CA GLU A 127 15.54 -1.63 -2.91
C GLU A 127 15.78 -0.70 -1.71
N ARG A 128 17.02 -0.23 -1.53
CA ARG A 128 17.28 0.87 -0.59
C ARG A 128 16.65 2.15 -1.10
N CYS A 129 16.07 2.93 -0.19
CA CYS A 129 15.63 4.29 -0.51
C CYS A 129 16.83 5.13 -0.95
N ARG A 130 16.65 5.99 -1.96
CA ARG A 130 17.69 6.89 -2.49
C ARG A 130 17.64 8.24 -1.79
#